data_AF-A0A662AYG8-F1
#
_entry.id   AF-A0A662AYG8-F1
#
_cell.length_a   1.000
_cell.length_b   1.000
_cell.length_c   1.000
_cell.angle_alpha   90.00
_cell.angle_beta   90.00
_cell.angle_gamma   90.00
#
_symmetry.space_group_name_H-M   'P 1'
#
loop_
_entity.id
_entity.type
_entity.pdbx_description
1 polymer ?
#
loop_
_entity_poly.entity_id
_entity_poly.type
_entity_poly.pdbx_seq_one_letter_code
_entity_poly.pdbx_strand_id
1 'polypeptide(L)'
;MELINIQDVRVYRQLSKQVNEDNFKGHVKSVQDIELYNLLGQALFSDFFANITEQKYIDLWHGKDYIKDGNTIKYEGLNGFLSWHFLASYITDGNLKQADVGNINILGDMFSGANSYQLKDAKSEYLQNAQRESNKIVDYLNANKTDFALWRGGAIQQTTGLDFGIN
;
A
#
# COMPACT_ATOMS: atom_id res chain seq x y z
N MET A 1 9.05 14.31 -0.07
CA MET A 1 7.80 14.33 -0.83
C MET A 1 6.88 13.26 -0.26
N GLU A 2 5.65 13.62 0.07
CA GLU A 2 4.59 12.70 0.48
C GLU A 2 3.81 12.33 -0.78
N LEU A 3 3.66 11.03 -1.07
CA LEU A 3 2.98 10.55 -2.28
C LEU A 3 1.47 10.45 -2.07
N ILE A 4 1.03 10.00 -0.89
CA ILE A 4 -0.40 9.95 -0.52
C ILE A 4 -0.73 10.93 0.60
N ASN A 5 -1.95 11.43 0.60
CA ASN A 5 -2.57 12.18 1.68
C ASN A 5 -3.78 11.40 2.26
N ILE A 6 -4.39 11.95 3.31
CA ILE A 6 -5.52 11.32 4.02
C ILE A 6 -6.71 11.03 3.08
N GLN A 7 -6.97 11.88 2.09
CA GLN A 7 -8.08 11.69 1.17
C GLN A 7 -7.85 10.50 0.23
N ASP A 8 -6.61 10.26 -0.19
CA ASP A 8 -6.28 9.09 -1.02
C ASP A 8 -6.61 7.79 -0.28
N VAL A 9 -6.30 7.72 1.02
CA VAL A 9 -6.61 6.54 1.84
C VAL A 9 -8.13 6.41 2.07
N ARG A 10 -8.86 7.53 2.18
CA ARG A 10 -10.32 7.54 2.39
C ARG A 10 -11.12 6.92 1.25
N VAL A 11 -10.54 6.81 0.05
CA VAL A 11 -11.13 6.07 -1.08
C VAL A 11 -11.28 4.59 -0.76
N TYR A 12 -10.38 4.02 0.06
CA TYR A 12 -10.34 2.58 0.37
C TYR A 12 -10.99 2.25 1.71
N ARG A 13 -10.77 3.09 2.73
CA ARG A 13 -11.35 2.93 4.07
C ARG A 13 -11.60 4.28 4.72
N GLN A 14 -12.73 4.42 5.42
CA GLN A 14 -12.96 5.61 6.22
C GLN A 14 -11.92 5.69 7.34
N LEU A 15 -11.32 6.87 7.50
CA LEU A 15 -10.44 7.16 8.63
C LEU A 15 -11.17 8.06 9.62
N SER A 16 -10.79 7.98 10.90
CA SER A 16 -11.26 8.91 11.93
C SER A 16 -11.05 10.36 11.49
N LYS A 17 -11.95 11.26 11.90
CA LYS A 17 -11.74 12.70 11.73
C LYS A 17 -10.56 13.22 12.57
N GLN A 18 -10.11 12.43 13.54
CA GLN A 18 -9.04 12.77 14.49
C GLN A 18 -7.68 12.17 14.11
N VAL A 19 -7.50 11.71 12.86
CA VAL A 19 -6.17 11.28 12.40
C VAL A 19 -5.20 12.45 12.57
N ASN A 20 -4.18 12.24 13.39
CA ASN A 20 -3.11 13.20 13.59
C ASN A 20 -2.22 13.21 12.33
N GLU A 21 -2.06 14.39 11.73
CA GLU A 21 -1.31 14.54 10.47
C GLU A 21 0.16 14.15 10.59
N ASP A 22 0.83 14.42 11.72
CA ASP A 22 2.24 14.06 11.89
C ASP A 22 2.43 12.54 11.99
N ASN A 23 1.54 11.85 12.71
CA ASN A 23 1.52 10.39 12.74
C ASN A 23 1.24 9.83 11.34
N PHE A 24 0.26 10.41 10.62
CA PHE A 24 -0.05 10.01 9.25
C PHE A 24 1.20 10.09 8.36
N LYS A 25 1.89 11.24 8.37
CA LYS A 25 3.10 11.48 7.57
C LYS A 25 4.22 10.51 7.91
N GLY A 26 4.41 10.20 9.20
CA GLY A 26 5.40 9.21 9.66
C GLY A 26 5.15 7.83 9.05
N HIS A 27 3.90 7.35 9.09
CA HIS A 27 3.52 6.08 8.49
C HIS A 27 3.64 6.07 6.96
N VAL A 28 3.18 7.13 6.30
CA VAL A 28 3.31 7.27 4.84
C VAL A 28 4.78 7.20 4.42
N LYS A 29 5.66 7.92 5.12
CA LYS A 29 7.09 7.88 4.86
C LYS A 29 7.65 6.47 5.03
N SER A 30 7.31 5.77 6.11
CA SER A 30 7.78 4.40 6.35
C SER A 30 7.33 3.44 5.25
N VAL A 31 6.08 3.53 4.82
CA VAL A 31 5.53 2.65 3.79
C VAL A 31 6.15 2.95 2.43
N GLN A 32 6.40 4.22 2.10
CA GLN A 32 7.11 4.60 0.88
C GLN A 32 8.55 4.06 0.87
N ASP A 33 9.29 4.27 1.96
CA ASP A 33 10.72 3.97 2.01
C ASP A 33 10.98 2.45 2.08
N ILE A 34 10.02 1.66 2.58
CA ILE A 34 10.15 0.21 2.72
C ILE A 34 9.38 -0.51 1.61
N GLU A 35 8.06 -0.34 1.57
CA GLU A 35 7.19 -1.21 0.77
C GLU A 35 7.26 -0.86 -0.72
N LEU A 36 7.23 0.43 -1.04
CA LEU A 36 7.36 0.86 -2.43
C LEU A 36 8.78 0.62 -2.97
N TYR A 37 9.80 0.82 -2.13
CA TYR A 37 11.18 0.47 -2.47
C TYR A 37 11.31 -1.04 -2.78
N ASN A 38 10.74 -1.89 -1.94
CA ASN A 38 10.76 -3.34 -2.14
C ASN A 38 10.02 -3.76 -3.42
N LEU A 39 8.90 -3.10 -3.74
CA LEU A 39 8.11 -3.40 -4.93
C LEU A 39 8.83 -3.01 -6.23
N LEU A 40 9.32 -1.76 -6.33
CA LEU A 40 9.91 -1.23 -7.56
C LEU A 40 11.37 -1.64 -7.74
N GLY A 41 12.07 -1.89 -6.63
CA GLY A 41 13.52 -2.05 -6.59
C GLY A 41 14.25 -0.71 -6.73
N GLN A 42 15.51 -0.68 -6.32
CA GLN A 42 16.31 0.53 -6.16
C GLN A 42 16.31 1.46 -7.39
N ALA A 43 16.54 0.90 -8.58
CA ALA A 43 16.73 1.69 -9.81
C ALA A 43 15.42 2.37 -10.24
N LEU A 44 14.32 1.62 -10.35
CA LEU A 44 13.02 2.16 -10.74
C LEU A 44 12.44 3.06 -9.65
N PHE A 45 12.64 2.74 -8.37
CA PHE A 45 12.25 3.61 -7.26
C PHE A 45 12.93 4.98 -7.37
N SER A 46 14.25 5.01 -7.56
CA SER A 46 15.00 6.27 -7.66
C SER A 46 14.56 7.08 -8.88
N ASP A 47 14.35 6.41 -10.01
CA ASP A 47 13.91 7.07 -11.26
C ASP A 47 12.48 7.61 -11.16
N PHE A 48 11.57 6.86 -10.53
CA PHE A 48 10.21 7.30 -10.26
C PHE A 48 10.17 8.61 -9.48
N PHE A 49 10.95 8.72 -8.40
CA PHE A 49 11.00 9.93 -7.59
C PHE A 49 11.69 11.10 -8.29
N ALA A 50 12.69 10.85 -9.11
CA ALA A 50 13.38 11.88 -9.89
C ALA A 50 12.50 12.47 -10.99
N ASN A 51 11.62 11.64 -11.57
CA ASN A 51 10.88 11.95 -12.79
C ASN A 51 9.36 11.86 -12.62
N ILE A 52 8.84 12.00 -11.39
CA ILE A 52 7.42 11.75 -11.06
C ILE A 52 6.40 12.53 -11.91
N THR A 53 6.82 13.65 -12.51
CA THR A 53 5.98 14.50 -13.38
C THR A 53 5.89 14.00 -14.81
N GLU A 54 6.66 12.99 -15.21
CA GLU A 54 6.54 12.39 -16.54
C GLU A 54 5.27 11.53 -16.65
N GLN A 55 4.62 11.54 -17.81
CA GLN A 55 3.33 10.87 -18.00
C GLN A 55 3.36 9.38 -17.62
N LYS A 56 4.43 8.65 -17.94
CA LYS A 56 4.54 7.23 -17.56
C LYS A 56 4.55 7.02 -16.04
N TYR A 57 5.08 7.98 -15.28
CA TYR A 57 5.13 7.92 -13.82
C TYR A 57 3.85 8.45 -13.18
N ILE A 58 3.18 9.41 -13.81
CA ILE A 58 1.81 9.81 -13.48
C ILE A 58 0.86 8.62 -13.66
N ASP A 59 0.96 7.91 -14.79
CA ASP A 59 0.15 6.71 -15.11
C ASP A 59 0.47 5.56 -14.15
N LEU A 60 1.75 5.35 -13.83
CA LEU A 60 2.17 4.36 -12.83
C LEU A 60 1.60 4.72 -11.45
N TRP A 61 1.56 6.00 -11.11
CA TRP A 61 1.11 6.48 -9.81
C TRP A 61 -0.41 6.40 -9.62
N HIS A 62 -1.17 6.95 -10.56
CA HIS A 62 -2.63 7.09 -10.47
C HIS A 62 -3.42 5.96 -11.13
N GLY A 63 -2.74 5.11 -11.89
CA GLY A 63 -3.37 4.09 -12.69
C GLY A 63 -3.82 4.61 -14.06
N LYS A 64 -3.97 3.67 -14.98
CA LYS A 64 -4.59 3.88 -16.29
C LYS A 64 -5.12 2.57 -16.83
N ASP A 65 -6.00 2.66 -17.81
CA ASP A 65 -6.31 1.49 -18.62
C ASP A 65 -5.19 1.23 -19.62
N TYR A 66 -4.86 -0.05 -19.86
CA TYR A 66 -3.84 -0.46 -20.82
C TYR A 66 -4.28 -1.71 -21.57
N ILE A 67 -3.69 -1.93 -22.75
CA ILE A 67 -4.00 -3.10 -23.56
C ILE A 67 -2.98 -4.20 -23.28
N LYS A 68 -3.47 -5.40 -22.99
CA LYS A 68 -2.66 -6.62 -22.85
C LYS A 68 -3.39 -7.75 -23.59
N ASP A 69 -2.70 -8.38 -24.55
CA ASP A 69 -3.23 -9.49 -25.34
C ASP A 69 -4.60 -9.17 -26.00
N GLY A 70 -4.77 -7.94 -26.48
CA GLY A 70 -6.00 -7.47 -27.14
C GLY A 70 -7.14 -7.09 -26.18
N ASN A 71 -6.95 -7.18 -24.87
CA ASN A 71 -7.96 -6.82 -23.87
C ASN A 71 -7.58 -5.53 -23.14
N THR A 72 -8.59 -4.70 -22.83
CA THR A 72 -8.43 -3.56 -21.94
C THR A 72 -8.37 -4.04 -20.48
N ILE A 73 -7.26 -3.77 -19.83
CA ILE A 73 -7.02 -4.08 -18.42
C ILE A 73 -7.00 -2.77 -17.64
N LYS A 74 -7.78 -2.71 -16.57
CA LYS A 74 -7.77 -1.58 -15.63
C LYS A 74 -6.60 -1.72 -14.67
N TYR A 75 -5.76 -0.70 -14.61
CA TYR A 75 -4.72 -0.58 -13.58
C TYR A 75 -5.03 0.61 -12.66
N GLU A 76 -4.99 0.39 -11.36
CA GLU A 76 -5.50 1.31 -10.34
C GLU A 76 -4.42 2.18 -9.68
N GLY A 77 -3.15 1.96 -10.02
CA GLY A 77 -2.03 2.79 -9.57
C GLY A 77 -1.29 2.29 -8.32
N LEU A 78 -0.11 2.88 -8.08
CA LEU A 78 0.68 2.68 -6.86
C LEU A 78 0.04 3.29 -5.61
N ASN A 79 -0.81 4.30 -5.77
CA ASN A 79 -1.49 4.97 -4.66
C ASN A 79 -2.37 4.01 -3.84
N GLY A 80 -3.05 3.07 -4.49
CA GLY A 80 -3.84 2.04 -3.81
C GLY A 80 -2.98 1.08 -2.99
N PHE A 81 -1.85 0.65 -3.55
CA PHE A 81 -0.88 -0.17 -2.84
C PHE A 81 -0.35 0.51 -1.57
N LEU A 82 0.08 1.78 -1.68
CA LEU A 82 0.54 2.54 -0.53
C LEU A 82 -0.57 2.75 0.52
N SER A 83 -1.81 2.98 0.08
CA SER A 83 -2.95 3.17 0.98
C SER A 83 -3.24 1.92 1.82
N TRP A 84 -3.18 0.73 1.22
CA TRP A 84 -3.38 -0.53 1.96
C TRP A 84 -2.26 -0.83 2.95
N HIS A 85 -0.99 -0.61 2.56
CA HIS A 85 0.12 -0.75 3.50
C HIS A 85 0.09 0.30 4.62
N PHE A 86 -0.32 1.53 4.31
CA PHE A 86 -0.55 2.56 5.33
C PHE A 86 -1.58 2.06 6.36
N LEU A 87 -2.73 1.55 5.91
CA LEU A 87 -3.77 1.04 6.81
C LEU A 87 -3.26 -0.11 7.69
N ALA A 88 -2.48 -1.03 7.13
CA ALA A 88 -1.87 -2.15 7.87
C ALA A 88 -0.84 -1.67 8.92
N SER A 89 -0.02 -0.68 8.56
CA SER A 89 0.96 -0.07 9.46
C SER A 89 0.26 0.69 10.60
N TYR A 90 -0.75 1.48 10.26
CA TYR A 90 -1.47 2.34 11.18
C TYR A 90 -2.30 1.57 12.23
N ILE A 91 -2.91 0.43 11.85
CA ILE A 91 -3.56 -0.48 12.83
C ILE A 91 -2.55 -1.03 13.85
N THR A 92 -1.32 -1.31 13.42
CA THR A 92 -0.30 -1.91 14.29
C THR A 92 0.17 -0.93 15.37
N ASP A 93 0.42 0.33 15.00
CA ASP A 93 0.85 1.37 15.94
C ASP A 93 -0.28 1.83 16.88
N GLY A 94 -1.52 1.84 16.39
CA GLY A 94 -2.69 2.08 17.25
C GLY A 94 -2.80 1.07 18.41
N ASN A 95 -2.44 -0.20 18.15
CA ASN A 95 -2.44 -1.27 19.14
C ASN A 95 -1.28 -1.15 20.15
N LEU A 96 -0.07 -0.79 19.70
CA LEU A 96 1.07 -0.55 20.59
C LEU A 96 0.83 0.63 21.53
N LYS A 97 0.24 1.73 21.04
CA LYS A 97 -0.09 2.90 21.87
C LYS A 97 -1.26 2.64 22.83
N GLN A 98 -2.21 1.77 22.48
CA GLN A 98 -3.30 1.32 23.39
C GLN A 98 -2.79 0.50 24.59
N ALA A 99 -1.68 -0.22 24.45
CA ALA A 99 -1.11 -1.02 25.53
C ALA A 99 -0.40 -0.17 26.61
N ASP A 100 0.16 0.99 26.23
CA ASP A 100 0.95 1.84 27.14
C ASP A 100 0.19 3.06 27.68
N VAL A 101 -0.84 3.55 26.98
CA VAL A 101 -1.58 4.76 27.38
C VAL A 101 -3.06 4.57 27.06
N GLY A 102 -3.93 4.65 28.08
CA GLY A 102 -5.36 4.35 27.98
C GLY A 102 -6.04 4.88 26.71
N ASN A 103 -6.70 3.96 25.99
CA ASN A 103 -7.64 4.16 24.87
C ASN A 103 -7.51 5.46 24.07
N ILE A 104 -6.51 5.55 23.19
CA ILE A 104 -6.56 6.48 22.06
C ILE A 104 -7.22 5.75 20.88
N ASN A 105 -8.43 6.15 20.52
CA ASN A 105 -9.24 5.50 19.47
C ASN A 105 -8.85 6.05 18.09
N ILE A 106 -7.67 5.62 17.60
CA ILE A 106 -6.93 6.26 16.50
C ILE A 106 -7.55 5.99 15.11
N LEU A 107 -8.38 4.95 14.97
CA LEU A 107 -9.19 4.63 13.77
C LEU A 107 -10.65 5.10 13.89
N GLY A 108 -11.01 5.74 15.00
CA GLY A 108 -12.39 6.12 15.33
C GLY A 108 -13.19 4.92 15.85
N ASP A 109 -14.52 5.05 15.88
CA ASP A 109 -15.45 4.01 16.36
C ASP A 109 -15.32 2.64 15.67
N MET A 110 -14.59 2.57 14.55
CA MET A 110 -14.47 1.40 13.67
C MET A 110 -13.86 0.17 14.34
N PHE A 111 -12.98 0.38 15.33
CA PHE A 111 -12.38 -0.69 16.13
C PHE A 111 -12.54 -0.45 17.64
N SER A 112 -13.49 0.41 18.02
CA SER A 112 -13.79 0.64 19.43
C SER A 112 -14.23 -0.67 20.09
N GLY A 113 -13.47 -1.16 21.07
CA GLY A 113 -13.73 -2.45 21.72
C GLY A 113 -13.29 -3.69 20.92
N ALA A 114 -12.56 -3.52 19.82
CA ALA A 114 -11.96 -4.65 19.10
C ALA A 114 -10.83 -5.28 19.92
N ASN A 115 -10.80 -6.61 19.98
CA ASN A 115 -9.73 -7.34 20.64
C ASN A 115 -8.50 -7.50 19.73
N SER A 116 -7.38 -7.95 20.32
CA SER A 116 -6.12 -8.13 19.59
C SER A 116 -6.21 -9.10 18.40
N TYR A 117 -7.14 -10.06 18.43
CA TYR A 117 -7.38 -10.98 17.32
C TYR A 117 -8.04 -10.27 16.14
N GLN A 118 -9.08 -9.47 16.39
CA GLN A 118 -9.78 -8.71 15.35
C GLN A 118 -8.86 -7.69 14.68
N LEU A 119 -7.95 -7.06 15.44
CA LEU A 119 -6.95 -6.16 14.88
C LEU A 119 -5.93 -6.89 13.99
N LYS A 120 -5.50 -8.10 14.38
CA LYS A 120 -4.63 -8.95 13.56
C LYS A 120 -5.32 -9.39 12.28
N ASP A 121 -6.60 -9.75 12.36
CA ASP A 121 -7.39 -10.15 11.20
C ASP A 121 -7.57 -9.00 10.20
N ALA A 122 -7.94 -7.80 10.69
CA ALA A 122 -8.02 -6.59 9.86
C ALA A 122 -6.67 -6.23 9.20
N LYS A 123 -5.56 -6.34 9.94
CA LYS A 123 -4.22 -6.17 9.38
C LYS A 123 -3.96 -7.17 8.25
N SER A 124 -4.30 -8.45 8.47
CA SER A 124 -4.15 -9.50 7.45
C SER A 124 -4.96 -9.17 6.20
N GLU A 125 -6.21 -8.71 6.35
CA GLU A 125 -7.05 -8.28 5.24
C GLU A 125 -6.40 -7.14 4.44
N TYR A 126 -5.85 -6.14 5.12
CA TYR A 126 -5.19 -5.01 4.44
C TYR A 126 -3.92 -5.44 3.71
N LEU A 127 -3.12 -6.32 4.28
CA LEU A 127 -1.95 -6.88 3.60
C LEU A 127 -2.34 -7.75 2.40
N GLN A 128 -3.44 -8.51 2.48
CA GLN A 128 -3.97 -9.26 1.33
C GLN A 128 -4.44 -8.33 0.21
N ASN A 129 -5.07 -7.20 0.54
CA ASN A 129 -5.42 -6.18 -0.44
C ASN A 129 -4.17 -5.55 -1.07
N ALA A 130 -3.18 -5.19 -0.27
CA ALA A 130 -1.91 -4.67 -0.76
C ALA A 130 -1.21 -5.65 -1.71
N GLN A 131 -1.22 -6.95 -1.39
CA GLN A 131 -0.66 -8.00 -2.24
C GLN A 131 -1.40 -8.10 -3.57
N ARG A 132 -2.73 -7.98 -3.58
CA ARG A 132 -3.52 -7.94 -4.82
C ARG A 132 -3.11 -6.76 -5.69
N GLU A 133 -2.95 -5.57 -5.10
CA GLU A 133 -2.48 -4.40 -5.84
C GLU A 133 -1.05 -4.58 -6.37
N SER A 134 -0.15 -5.13 -5.54
CA SER A 134 1.22 -5.46 -5.96
C SER A 134 1.25 -6.35 -7.21
N ASN A 135 0.41 -7.39 -7.25
CA ASN A 135 0.31 -8.26 -8.42
C ASN A 135 -0.14 -7.50 -9.68
N LYS A 136 -1.15 -6.63 -9.56
CA LYS A 136 -1.62 -5.79 -10.68
C LYS A 136 -0.52 -4.82 -11.15
N ILE A 137 0.25 -4.24 -10.21
CA ILE A 137 1.37 -3.34 -10.52
C ILE A 137 2.45 -4.09 -11.28
N VAL A 138 2.82 -5.29 -10.82
CA VAL A 138 3.79 -6.16 -11.50
C VAL A 138 3.32 -6.50 -12.91
N ASP A 139 2.04 -6.85 -13.08
CA ASP A 139 1.46 -7.12 -14.40
C ASP A 139 1.50 -5.91 -15.34
N TYR A 140 1.21 -4.72 -14.83
CA TYR A 140 1.29 -3.47 -15.58
C TYR A 140 2.74 -3.16 -16.00
N LEU A 141 3.69 -3.23 -15.06
CA LEU A 141 5.12 -3.00 -15.33
C LEU A 141 5.68 -4.03 -16.32
N ASN A 142 5.22 -5.28 -16.24
CA ASN A 142 5.61 -6.33 -17.19
C ASN A 142 5.04 -6.10 -18.59
N ALA A 143 3.81 -5.62 -18.71
CA ALA A 143 3.19 -5.31 -19.99
C ALA A 143 3.78 -4.05 -20.65
N ASN A 144 4.27 -3.09 -19.86
CA ASN A 144 4.82 -1.82 -20.32
C ASN A 144 6.35 -1.75 -20.12
N LYS A 145 7.06 -2.88 -20.23
CA LYS A 145 8.52 -2.97 -19.98
C LYS A 145 9.35 -1.99 -20.81
N THR A 146 8.90 -1.65 -22.02
CA THR A 146 9.58 -0.68 -22.88
C THR A 146 9.62 0.71 -22.25
N ASP A 147 8.55 1.09 -21.55
CA ASP A 147 8.40 2.42 -20.93
C ASP A 147 9.12 2.47 -19.57
N PHE A 148 9.23 1.31 -18.91
CA PHE A 148 9.90 1.12 -17.63
C PHE A 148 11.16 0.27 -17.77
N ALA A 149 12.14 0.71 -18.57
CA ALA A 149 13.38 -0.04 -18.84
C ALA A 149 14.20 -0.41 -17.58
N LEU A 150 14.02 0.33 -16.48
CA LEU A 150 14.67 0.07 -15.19
C LEU A 150 13.93 -0.98 -14.34
N TRP A 151 12.74 -1.41 -14.77
CA TRP A 151 12.00 -2.51 -14.16
C TRP A 151 12.70 -3.84 -14.42
N ARG A 152 13.19 -4.49 -13.35
CA ARG A 152 13.94 -5.74 -13.46
C ARG A 152 13.08 -7.00 -13.50
N GLY A 153 11.76 -6.86 -13.34
CA GLY A 153 10.85 -7.98 -13.20
C GLY A 153 10.89 -8.55 -11.79
N GLY A 154 9.79 -8.41 -11.07
CA GLY A 154 9.48 -9.20 -9.88
C GLY A 154 8.57 -10.36 -10.27
N ALA A 155 8.85 -11.55 -9.74
CA ALA A 155 7.90 -12.65 -9.76
C ALA A 155 6.68 -12.28 -8.91
N ILE A 156 5.50 -12.76 -9.30
CA ILE A 156 4.36 -12.88 -8.39
C ILE A 156 4.88 -13.77 -7.25
N GLN A 157 5.26 -13.19 -6.11
CA GLN A 157 5.38 -13.99 -4.91
C GLN A 157 3.95 -14.41 -4.58
N GLN A 158 3.54 -15.57 -5.09
CA GLN A 158 2.52 -16.33 -4.43
C GLN A 158 3.09 -16.60 -3.04
N THR A 159 2.69 -15.80 -2.06
CA THR A 159 2.71 -16.24 -0.66
C THR A 159 1.72 -17.39 -0.56
N THR A 160 2.16 -18.56 -1.01
CA THR A 160 1.59 -19.83 -0.58
C THR A 160 1.69 -19.89 0.94
N GLY A 161 0.53 -20.02 1.58
CA GLY A 161 0.42 -20.57 2.92
C GLY A 161 0.69 -19.58 4.05
N LEU A 162 -0.39 -19.05 4.62
CA LEU A 162 -0.50 -19.07 6.07
C LEU A 162 -0.44 -20.54 6.50
N ASP A 163 0.75 -21.09 6.68
CA ASP A 163 0.93 -22.31 7.45
C ASP A 163 0.76 -21.92 8.93
N PHE A 164 -0.48 -22.06 9.41
CA PHE A 164 -0.73 -22.16 10.84
C PHE A 164 -0.25 -23.55 11.30
N GLY A 165 1.07 -23.70 11.36
CA GLY A 165 1.73 -24.85 11.96
C GLY A 165 1.49 -24.83 13.45
N ILE A 166 0.42 -25.50 13.88
CA ILE A 166 0.25 -25.96 15.26
C ILE A 166 1.25 -27.10 15.45
N ASN A 167 2.24 -26.90 16.31
CA ASN A 167 2.90 -27.97 17.05
C ASN A 167 2.79 -27.63 18.54
#